data_AF-A0A948KCY3-F1
#
_entry.id   AF-A0A948KCY3-F1
#
_cell.length_a   1.000
_cell.length_b   1.000
_cell.length_c   1.000
_cell.angle_alpha   90.00
_cell.angle_beta   90.00
_cell.angle_gamma   90.00
#
_symmetry.space_group_name_H-M   'P 1'
#
loop_
_entity.id
_entity.type
_entity.pdbx_description
1 polymer ?
#
loop_
_entity_poly.entity_id
_entity_poly.type
_entity_poly.pdbx_seq_one_letter_code
_entity_poly.pdbx_strand_id
1 'polypeptide(L)'
;MPAYIDVDTAVVVPMNKYPVTKVDGLTLEPALVYNYTGIWVHWHFITTAGVMTTVAITPTTGGVYDISEPLADASMYAIEIPASGGASANNATEGMGWITGGATGLLPFTGPECTFRAAALNDALIDGGDNLDVSLTEIGGVAQSATDLKDFVDTGYDPTTHKVQGVVLVDTTTVATNADAAIAVIDGFFDASGNLIGNVEGSVASVTGAVDLNADQSGVTIGTVNALASGAYTAIANAVSTLATYGLQALNTLLTSTGIKVGTNADKTGYALTAAYDSSKTPDGFKKATGAVVVFPMYDDSDDGTIEPGLTVTAYVSKDGG
;
A
#
# COMPACT_ATOMS: atom_id res chain seq x y z
N MET A 1 53.45 -42.94 17.80
CA MET A 1 52.64 -42.31 16.74
C MET A 1 53.53 -42.20 15.52
N PRO A 2 53.06 -42.55 14.31
CA PRO A 2 53.85 -42.36 13.10
C PRO A 2 54.15 -40.87 12.91
N ALA A 3 55.35 -40.56 12.41
CA ALA A 3 55.71 -39.20 12.02
C ALA A 3 55.05 -38.88 10.68
N TYR A 4 54.35 -37.75 10.56
CA TYR A 4 53.84 -37.26 9.29
C TYR A 4 54.90 -36.39 8.62
N ILE A 5 55.27 -36.74 7.40
CA ILE A 5 56.39 -36.13 6.68
C ILE A 5 55.93 -35.78 5.26
N ASP A 6 56.44 -34.68 4.72
CA ASP A 6 56.16 -34.27 3.34
C ASP A 6 56.71 -35.30 2.34
N VAL A 7 55.89 -35.62 1.35
CA VAL A 7 56.30 -36.31 0.12
C VAL A 7 57.06 -35.33 -0.80
N ASP A 8 57.85 -35.85 -1.74
CA ASP A 8 58.52 -35.07 -2.80
C ASP A 8 59.51 -33.98 -2.32
N THR A 9 59.91 -34.02 -1.05
CA THR A 9 60.92 -33.14 -0.46
C THR A 9 62.04 -33.97 0.16
N ALA A 10 63.28 -33.49 0.15
CA ALA A 10 64.37 -34.17 0.85
C ALA A 10 64.16 -34.07 2.36
N VAL A 11 64.24 -35.20 3.07
CA VAL A 11 63.88 -35.28 4.48
C VAL A 11 64.88 -36.10 5.28
N VAL A 12 64.87 -35.91 6.59
CA VAL A 12 65.68 -36.69 7.54
C VAL A 12 64.74 -37.61 8.31
N VAL A 13 64.90 -38.93 8.17
CA VAL A 13 64.03 -39.92 8.81
C VAL A 13 64.75 -40.67 9.93
N PRO A 14 64.09 -40.99 11.06
CA PRO A 14 64.74 -41.74 12.13
C PRO A 14 65.05 -43.19 11.70
N MET A 15 66.30 -43.63 11.92
CA MET A 15 66.74 -44.99 11.63
C MET A 15 66.32 -45.98 12.72
N ASN A 16 66.12 -45.50 13.94
CA ASN A 16 65.81 -46.34 15.09
C ASN A 16 64.75 -45.67 16.01
N LYS A 17 63.79 -46.48 16.47
CA LYS A 17 62.77 -46.07 17.44
C LYS A 17 63.27 -46.15 18.89
N TYR A 18 64.20 -47.07 19.15
CA TYR A 18 64.87 -47.25 20.42
C TYR A 18 66.38 -47.08 20.23
N PRO A 19 67.14 -46.65 21.25
CA PRO A 19 68.58 -46.47 21.14
C PRO A 19 69.26 -47.70 20.53
N VAL A 20 70.17 -47.47 19.58
CA VAL A 20 70.98 -48.56 19.01
C VAL A 20 71.89 -49.09 20.11
N THR A 21 71.90 -50.41 20.28
CA THR A 21 72.66 -51.08 21.33
C THR A 21 73.65 -52.07 20.73
N LYS A 22 74.73 -52.31 21.46
CA LYS A 22 75.65 -53.42 21.22
C LYS A 22 74.91 -54.75 21.37
N VAL A 23 75.56 -55.84 20.96
CA VAL A 23 75.04 -57.22 21.08
C VAL A 23 74.67 -57.65 22.51
N ASP A 24 75.11 -56.92 23.54
CA ASP A 24 74.73 -57.15 24.94
C ASP A 24 73.32 -56.62 25.28
N GLY A 25 72.71 -55.82 24.39
CA GLY A 25 71.39 -55.22 24.57
C GLY A 25 71.29 -54.15 25.64
N LEU A 26 72.42 -53.74 26.24
CA LEU A 26 72.49 -52.79 27.36
C LEU A 26 73.38 -51.60 27.05
N THR A 27 74.51 -51.84 26.39
CA THR A 27 75.47 -50.80 26.05
C THR A 27 75.00 -50.07 24.82
N LEU A 28 74.84 -48.75 24.93
CA LEU A 28 74.48 -47.87 23.83
C LEU A 28 75.63 -47.75 22.81
N GLU A 29 75.30 -47.69 21.53
CA GLU A 29 76.27 -47.41 20.45
C GLU A 29 76.46 -45.90 20.31
N PRO A 30 77.63 -45.32 20.63
CA PRO A 30 77.79 -43.87 20.59
C PRO A 30 78.09 -43.32 19.19
N ALA A 31 78.49 -44.14 18.20
CA ALA A 31 78.95 -43.63 16.91
C ALA A 31 78.60 -44.56 15.73
N LEU A 32 77.31 -44.75 15.45
CA LEU A 32 76.88 -45.31 14.17
C LEU A 32 77.12 -44.29 13.05
N VAL A 33 78.01 -44.64 12.11
CA VAL A 33 78.43 -43.78 10.98
C VAL A 33 78.43 -44.58 9.68
N TYR A 34 78.57 -43.90 8.54
CA TYR A 34 78.43 -44.48 7.21
C TYR A 34 79.36 -45.68 6.90
N ASN A 35 80.55 -45.70 7.49
CA ASN A 35 81.56 -46.75 7.29
C ASN A 35 81.63 -47.76 8.45
N TYR A 36 80.59 -47.82 9.30
CA TYR A 36 80.54 -48.78 10.38
C TYR A 36 80.65 -50.21 9.81
N THR A 37 81.46 -51.06 10.44
CA THR A 37 81.81 -52.37 9.87
C THR A 37 80.57 -53.26 9.73
N GLY A 38 80.34 -53.75 8.51
CA GLY A 38 79.21 -54.62 8.19
C GLY A 38 77.84 -53.95 8.32
N ILE A 39 77.78 -52.61 8.24
CA ILE A 39 76.51 -51.90 8.23
C ILE A 39 75.68 -52.30 7.01
N TRP A 40 74.40 -52.56 7.25
CA TRP A 40 73.39 -52.73 6.21
C TRP A 40 72.15 -51.95 6.62
N VAL A 41 71.52 -51.30 5.65
CA VAL A 41 70.33 -50.47 5.86
C VAL A 41 69.36 -50.78 4.72
N HIS A 42 68.11 -51.06 5.06
CA HIS A 42 67.03 -51.25 4.12
C HIS A 42 65.95 -50.20 4.34
N TRP A 43 65.53 -49.57 3.25
CA TRP A 43 64.30 -48.79 3.17
C TRP A 43 63.17 -49.69 2.77
N HIS A 44 62.14 -49.77 3.59
CA HIS A 44 60.89 -50.41 3.25
C HIS A 44 59.86 -49.32 2.98
N PHE A 45 59.02 -49.55 1.98
CA PHE A 45 57.96 -48.62 1.65
C PHE A 45 56.69 -49.38 1.27
N ILE A 46 55.53 -48.88 1.69
CA ILE A 46 54.24 -49.34 1.21
C ILE A 46 53.45 -48.13 0.68
N THR A 47 53.04 -48.18 -0.58
CA THR A 47 52.22 -47.10 -1.17
C THR A 47 50.81 -47.12 -0.58
N THR A 48 50.06 -46.03 -0.75
CA THR A 48 48.63 -45.98 -0.38
C THR A 48 47.76 -47.01 -1.13
N ALA A 49 48.24 -47.51 -2.28
CA ALA A 49 47.63 -48.61 -3.02
C ALA A 49 48.02 -50.01 -2.50
N GLY A 50 48.84 -50.10 -1.46
CA GLY A 50 49.27 -51.35 -0.83
C GLY A 50 50.47 -52.04 -1.49
N VAL A 51 51.19 -51.37 -2.40
CA VAL A 51 52.38 -51.94 -3.05
C VAL A 51 53.58 -51.81 -2.12
N MET A 52 54.17 -52.95 -1.72
CA MET A 52 55.34 -52.96 -0.85
C MET A 52 56.65 -53.09 -1.66
N THR A 53 57.64 -52.28 -1.31
CA THR A 53 59.00 -52.34 -1.87
C THR A 53 60.04 -52.38 -0.76
N THR A 54 61.23 -52.88 -1.09
CA THR A 54 62.39 -52.83 -0.20
C THR A 54 63.63 -52.54 -1.03
N VAL A 55 64.41 -51.56 -0.59
CA VAL A 55 65.61 -51.09 -1.28
C VAL A 55 66.76 -51.02 -0.29
N ALA A 56 67.92 -51.55 -0.67
CA ALA A 56 69.14 -51.39 0.11
C ALA A 56 69.70 -49.98 -0.03
N ILE A 57 70.02 -49.37 1.10
CA ILE A 57 70.70 -48.09 1.20
C ILE A 57 72.18 -48.35 1.49
N THR A 58 73.05 -47.69 0.75
CA THR A 58 74.48 -47.57 1.09
C THR A 58 74.68 -46.19 1.72
N PRO A 59 74.92 -46.12 3.05
CA PRO A 59 75.16 -44.85 3.71
C PRO A 59 76.35 -44.08 3.14
N THR A 60 76.29 -42.75 3.20
CA THR A 60 77.32 -41.85 2.66
C THR A 60 77.89 -40.91 3.73
N THR A 61 78.95 -40.17 3.41
CA THR A 61 79.63 -39.23 4.33
C THR A 61 79.08 -37.80 4.24
N GLY A 62 77.85 -37.65 3.74
CA GLY A 62 77.22 -36.34 3.53
C GLY A 62 76.22 -36.34 2.38
N GLY A 63 75.14 -35.60 2.54
CA GLY A 63 74.04 -35.53 1.58
C GLY A 63 73.20 -36.80 1.57
N VAL A 64 72.70 -37.21 0.39
CA VAL A 64 71.78 -38.33 0.27
C VAL A 64 72.30 -39.60 0.97
N TYR A 65 71.49 -40.15 1.87
CA TYR A 65 71.81 -41.29 2.73
C TYR A 65 72.91 -41.05 3.77
N ASP A 66 73.14 -39.80 4.16
CA ASP A 66 74.02 -39.47 5.28
C ASP A 66 73.37 -39.83 6.61
N ILE A 67 74.15 -40.46 7.48
CA ILE A 67 73.72 -40.84 8.82
C ILE A 67 74.12 -39.73 9.78
N SER A 68 73.14 -39.20 10.50
CA SER A 68 73.33 -38.20 11.55
C SER A 68 72.79 -38.69 12.88
N GLU A 69 73.22 -38.05 13.97
CA GLU A 69 72.64 -38.23 15.30
C GLU A 69 71.96 -36.91 15.72
N PRO A 70 70.65 -36.74 15.46
CA PRO A 70 69.96 -35.48 15.77
C PRO A 70 69.95 -35.12 17.25
N LEU A 71 70.03 -36.15 18.12
CA LEU A 71 70.11 -36.01 19.56
C LEU A 71 71.47 -36.55 20.01
N ALA A 72 72.43 -35.65 20.24
CA ALA A 72 73.78 -36.02 20.62
C ALA A 72 73.81 -36.99 21.81
N ASP A 73 74.65 -38.03 21.71
CA ASP A 73 74.92 -39.03 22.74
C ASP A 73 73.69 -39.85 23.19
N ALA A 74 72.64 -39.90 22.36
CA ALA A 74 71.41 -40.65 22.65
C ALA A 74 71.35 -42.01 21.94
N SER A 75 72.29 -42.30 21.04
CA SER A 75 72.27 -43.45 20.13
C SER A 75 71.00 -43.49 19.29
N MET A 76 70.48 -42.30 18.96
CA MET A 76 69.29 -42.06 18.16
C MET A 76 69.73 -41.45 16.82
N TYR A 77 69.73 -42.28 15.79
CA TYR A 77 70.25 -41.94 14.48
C TYR A 77 69.12 -41.63 13.50
N ALA A 78 69.44 -40.80 12.52
CA ALA A 78 68.58 -40.48 11.40
C ALA A 78 69.37 -40.55 10.10
N ILE A 79 68.66 -40.70 8.98
CA ILE A 79 69.25 -40.79 7.66
C ILE A 79 68.53 -39.86 6.67
N GLU A 80 69.30 -39.22 5.79
CA GLU A 80 68.73 -38.39 4.72
C GLU A 80 68.10 -39.26 3.62
N ILE A 81 66.82 -39.01 3.31
CA ILE A 81 66.07 -39.62 2.21
C ILE A 81 65.77 -38.54 1.17
N PRO A 82 66.11 -38.76 -0.12
CA PRO A 82 65.93 -37.76 -1.16
C PRO A 82 64.47 -37.70 -1.64
N ALA A 83 64.05 -36.49 -2.06
CA ALA A 83 62.76 -36.23 -2.71
C ALA A 83 62.48 -37.17 -3.89
N SER A 84 63.47 -37.34 -4.77
CA SER A 84 63.42 -38.27 -5.90
C SER A 84 64.85 -38.69 -6.30
N GLY A 85 64.99 -39.84 -6.96
CA GLY A 85 66.33 -40.34 -7.33
C GLY A 85 66.41 -41.65 -8.10
N GLY A 86 65.33 -42.09 -8.76
CA GLY A 86 65.29 -43.35 -9.52
C GLY A 86 64.99 -44.59 -8.65
N ALA A 87 65.45 -45.78 -9.05
CA ALA A 87 65.19 -47.07 -8.37
C ALA A 87 65.83 -47.20 -6.95
N SER A 88 66.26 -46.09 -6.37
CA SER A 88 66.86 -45.99 -5.04
C SER A 88 65.81 -45.55 -4.00
N ALA A 89 66.11 -45.70 -2.71
CA ALA A 89 65.19 -45.33 -1.63
C ALA A 89 64.82 -43.83 -1.70
N ASN A 90 63.54 -43.52 -1.78
CA ASN A 90 63.05 -42.13 -1.89
C ASN A 90 61.64 -42.00 -1.29
N ASN A 91 61.17 -40.76 -1.16
CA ASN A 91 59.81 -40.41 -0.76
C ASN A 91 59.04 -39.70 -1.90
N ALA A 92 59.22 -40.13 -3.16
CA ALA A 92 58.56 -39.53 -4.32
C ALA A 92 57.10 -39.98 -4.53
N THR A 93 56.50 -40.62 -3.52
CA THR A 93 55.15 -41.20 -3.58
C THR A 93 54.58 -41.24 -2.17
N GLU A 94 53.26 -41.03 -2.03
CA GLU A 94 52.59 -41.13 -0.74
C GLU A 94 52.52 -42.58 -0.24
N GLY A 95 52.62 -42.75 1.08
CA GLY A 95 52.64 -44.08 1.69
C GLY A 95 53.27 -44.09 3.07
N MET A 96 53.77 -45.26 3.48
CA MET A 96 54.49 -45.41 4.74
C MET A 96 55.86 -46.03 4.50
N GLY A 97 56.89 -45.42 5.08
CA GLY A 97 58.26 -45.90 5.01
C GLY A 97 58.84 -46.20 6.39
N TRP A 98 59.75 -47.17 6.46
CA TRP A 98 60.54 -47.43 7.67
C TRP A 98 61.90 -48.00 7.31
N ILE A 99 62.84 -47.81 8.23
CA ILE A 99 64.20 -48.34 8.12
C ILE A 99 64.30 -49.64 8.91
N THR A 100 64.97 -50.64 8.35
CA THR A 100 65.62 -51.68 9.15
C THR A 100 67.12 -51.66 8.88
N GLY A 101 67.90 -52.04 9.89
CA GLY A 101 69.34 -52.10 9.71
C GLY A 101 70.03 -52.91 10.78
N GLY A 102 71.34 -53.04 10.60
CA GLY A 102 72.23 -53.68 11.55
C GLY A 102 73.68 -53.42 11.17
N ALA A 103 74.58 -53.74 12.08
CA ALA A 103 76.01 -53.72 11.82
C ALA A 103 76.72 -54.77 12.67
N THR A 104 78.00 -55.03 12.38
CA THR A 104 78.78 -56.00 13.17
C THR A 104 78.92 -55.51 14.61
N GLY A 105 78.55 -56.35 15.57
CA GLY A 105 78.63 -56.02 17.00
C GLY A 105 77.47 -55.18 17.55
N LEU A 106 76.45 -54.89 16.73
CA LEU A 106 75.21 -54.24 17.13
C LEU A 106 74.03 -55.21 17.08
N LEU A 107 73.01 -54.98 17.90
CA LEU A 107 71.71 -55.60 17.67
C LEU A 107 71.05 -54.97 16.43
N PRO A 108 70.20 -55.72 15.69
CA PRO A 108 69.39 -55.14 14.63
C PRO A 108 68.51 -54.01 15.17
N PHE A 109 68.37 -52.96 14.39
CA PHE A 109 67.55 -51.80 14.72
C PHE A 109 66.46 -51.58 13.69
N THR A 110 65.40 -50.93 14.12
CA THR A 110 64.25 -50.59 13.28
C THR A 110 63.77 -49.19 13.61
N GLY A 111 63.49 -48.41 12.57
CA GLY A 111 62.93 -47.08 12.67
C GLY A 111 61.45 -47.12 13.05
N PRO A 112 60.89 -45.99 13.49
CA PRO A 112 59.44 -45.83 13.50
C PRO A 112 58.90 -45.82 12.06
N GLU A 113 57.64 -46.19 11.91
CA GLU A 113 56.90 -45.95 10.67
C GLU A 113 56.73 -44.44 10.47
N CYS A 114 57.09 -43.97 9.28
CA CYS A 114 56.92 -42.60 8.83
C CYS A 114 55.86 -42.57 7.72
N THR A 115 54.85 -41.71 7.85
CA THR A 115 53.80 -41.54 6.86
C THR A 115 54.13 -40.35 5.96
N PHE A 116 54.28 -40.63 4.67
CA PHE A 116 54.54 -39.63 3.62
C PHE A 116 53.24 -39.25 2.95
N ARG A 117 52.94 -37.95 2.93
CA ARG A 117 51.72 -37.38 2.34
C ARG A 117 52.00 -36.00 1.76
N ALA A 118 51.06 -35.48 0.97
CA ALA A 118 51.14 -34.15 0.41
C ALA A 118 51.38 -33.09 1.50
N ALA A 119 52.28 -32.13 1.24
CA ALA A 119 52.63 -31.06 2.17
C ALA A 119 51.42 -30.24 2.62
N ALA A 120 50.51 -29.92 1.68
CA ALA A 120 49.25 -29.23 1.98
C ALA A 120 48.41 -29.93 3.07
N LEU A 121 48.48 -31.26 3.19
CA LEU A 121 47.79 -31.99 4.26
C LEU A 121 48.48 -31.84 5.62
N ASN A 122 49.80 -31.68 5.65
CA ASN A 122 50.54 -31.37 6.89
C ASN A 122 50.23 -29.93 7.34
N ASP A 123 50.31 -28.98 6.41
CA ASP A 123 50.03 -27.57 6.65
C ASP A 123 48.59 -27.36 7.13
N ALA A 124 47.60 -28.03 6.53
CA ALA A 124 46.19 -27.88 6.91
C ALA A 124 45.82 -28.55 8.24
N LEU A 125 46.49 -29.65 8.64
CA LEU A 125 46.07 -30.47 9.79
C LEU A 125 46.94 -30.31 11.04
N ILE A 126 48.21 -29.91 10.90
CA ILE A 126 49.19 -29.89 12.00
C ILE A 126 49.87 -28.54 12.13
N ASP A 127 50.52 -28.07 11.07
CA ASP A 127 51.47 -26.96 11.17
C ASP A 127 50.81 -25.57 11.07
N GLY A 128 49.60 -25.53 10.50
CA GLY A 128 48.91 -24.29 10.14
C GLY A 128 49.56 -23.64 8.92
N GLY A 129 48.78 -22.88 8.14
CA GLY A 129 49.30 -22.19 6.96
C GLY A 129 48.60 -22.56 5.66
N ASP A 130 47.81 -23.63 5.67
CA ASP A 130 46.85 -23.93 4.60
C ASP A 130 45.46 -24.21 5.17
N ASN A 131 44.44 -24.08 4.33
CA ASN A 131 43.07 -24.48 4.61
C ASN A 131 42.85 -25.89 4.08
N LEU A 132 42.20 -26.75 4.85
CA LEU A 132 41.72 -28.01 4.30
C LEU A 132 40.64 -27.71 3.26
N ASP A 133 40.90 -28.07 2.01
CA ASP A 133 39.90 -27.99 0.94
C ASP A 133 38.76 -28.97 1.25
N VAL A 134 37.57 -28.43 1.51
CA VAL A 134 36.37 -29.24 1.74
C VAL A 134 35.31 -28.89 0.69
N SER A 135 34.83 -29.91 -0.01
CA SER A 135 33.73 -29.76 -0.95
C SER A 135 32.40 -29.67 -0.20
N LEU A 136 31.72 -28.53 -0.32
CA LEU A 136 30.37 -28.40 0.25
C LEU A 136 29.35 -29.34 -0.42
N THR A 137 29.60 -29.73 -1.66
CA THR A 137 28.82 -30.77 -2.35
C THR A 137 28.93 -32.12 -1.65
N GLU A 138 30.11 -32.47 -1.14
CA GLU A 138 30.31 -33.72 -0.39
C GLU A 138 29.65 -33.68 0.99
N ILE A 139 29.63 -32.52 1.65
CA ILE A 139 28.92 -32.34 2.93
C ILE A 139 27.40 -32.42 2.73
N GLY A 140 26.86 -31.69 1.75
CA GLY A 140 25.42 -31.53 1.55
C GLY A 140 24.78 -32.60 0.65
N GLY A 141 25.57 -33.46 0.00
CA GLY A 141 25.11 -34.48 -0.96
C GLY A 141 24.51 -33.94 -2.26
N VAL A 142 24.41 -32.61 -2.41
CA VAL A 142 23.85 -31.91 -3.56
C VAL A 142 24.73 -30.69 -3.82
N ALA A 143 25.02 -30.42 -5.10
CA ALA A 143 25.75 -29.23 -5.49
C ALA A 143 25.00 -27.99 -5.01
N GLN A 144 25.62 -27.26 -4.07
CA GLN A 144 25.12 -25.97 -3.59
C GLN A 144 25.68 -24.90 -4.51
N SER A 145 24.87 -23.93 -4.94
CA SER A 145 25.42 -22.80 -5.67
C SER A 145 26.14 -21.88 -4.69
N ALA A 146 27.28 -21.32 -5.11
CA ALA A 146 27.98 -20.31 -4.30
C ALA A 146 27.10 -19.07 -4.03
N THR A 147 26.10 -18.82 -4.89
CA THR A 147 25.08 -17.79 -4.70
C THR A 147 24.19 -18.10 -3.50
N ASP A 148 23.63 -19.33 -3.44
CA ASP A 148 22.74 -19.75 -2.34
C ASP A 148 23.45 -19.66 -0.98
N LEU A 149 24.75 -19.94 -0.94
CA LEU A 149 25.55 -19.90 0.29
C LEU A 149 25.96 -18.48 0.69
N LYS A 150 26.34 -17.64 -0.28
CA LYS A 150 26.72 -16.24 -0.05
C LYS A 150 25.56 -15.45 0.55
N ASP A 151 24.35 -15.75 0.11
CA ASP A 151 23.12 -15.08 0.57
C ASP A 151 22.78 -15.36 2.03
N PHE A 152 23.17 -16.51 2.57
CA PHE A 152 23.02 -16.80 3.99
C PHE A 152 24.01 -16.02 4.87
N VAL A 153 25.19 -15.70 4.35
CA VAL A 153 26.33 -15.20 5.14
C VAL A 153 26.45 -13.67 5.11
N ASP A 154 26.17 -13.02 3.98
CA ASP A 154 26.53 -11.60 3.81
C ASP A 154 25.48 -10.60 4.33
N THR A 155 24.19 -10.95 4.32
CA THR A 155 23.11 -10.00 4.67
C THR A 155 22.10 -10.53 5.67
N GLY A 156 22.29 -11.76 6.13
CA GLY A 156 21.22 -12.56 6.71
C GLY A 156 20.27 -13.07 5.62
N TYR A 157 19.60 -14.18 5.92
CA TYR A 157 18.61 -14.76 5.03
C TYR A 157 17.51 -13.74 4.68
N ASP A 158 17.45 -13.31 3.43
CA ASP A 158 16.37 -12.50 2.87
C ASP A 158 15.43 -13.39 2.04
N PRO A 159 14.25 -13.77 2.55
CA PRO A 159 13.32 -14.60 1.83
C PRO A 159 12.77 -13.95 0.56
N THR A 160 12.96 -12.64 0.35
CA THR A 160 12.46 -11.96 -0.85
C THR A 160 13.40 -12.10 -2.05
N THR A 161 14.69 -12.31 -1.81
CA THR A 161 15.74 -12.37 -2.84
C THR A 161 16.46 -13.71 -2.87
N HIS A 162 16.50 -14.45 -1.76
CA HIS A 162 17.37 -15.61 -1.54
C HIS A 162 16.59 -16.83 -0.99
N LYS A 163 15.59 -17.31 -1.75
CA LYS A 163 14.71 -18.41 -1.30
C LYS A 163 15.41 -19.77 -1.37
N VAL A 164 15.50 -20.47 -0.23
CA VAL A 164 15.83 -21.90 -0.20
C VAL A 164 14.78 -22.68 -0.99
N GLN A 165 15.20 -23.48 -1.97
CA GLN A 165 14.32 -24.26 -2.85
C GLN A 165 13.23 -25.07 -2.11
N GLY A 166 13.50 -25.54 -0.88
CA GLY A 166 12.52 -26.25 -0.04
C GLY A 166 11.43 -25.36 0.59
N VAL A 167 11.65 -24.05 0.68
CA VAL A 167 10.71 -23.04 1.23
C VAL A 167 9.89 -22.36 0.12
N VAL A 168 10.24 -22.60 -1.15
CA VAL A 168 9.54 -22.05 -2.34
C VAL A 168 8.04 -22.36 -2.35
N LEU A 169 7.62 -23.48 -1.76
CA LEU A 169 6.21 -23.87 -1.75
C LEU A 169 5.39 -23.21 -0.63
N VAL A 170 6.04 -22.72 0.44
CA VAL A 170 5.35 -22.11 1.59
C VAL A 170 5.16 -20.60 1.42
N ASP A 171 5.98 -19.95 0.59
CA ASP A 171 5.92 -18.49 0.42
C ASP A 171 4.92 -18.02 -0.66
N THR A 172 4.38 -18.94 -1.46
CA THR A 172 3.37 -18.61 -2.50
C THR A 172 1.93 -18.71 -1.98
N THR A 173 1.71 -19.10 -0.71
CA THR A 173 0.38 -19.46 -0.19
C THR A 173 -0.34 -18.43 0.68
N THR A 174 0.17 -17.21 0.87
CA THR A 174 -0.50 -16.25 1.80
C THR A 174 -0.99 -14.94 1.17
N VAL A 175 -0.61 -14.60 -0.07
CA VAL A 175 -1.16 -13.43 -0.77
C VAL A 175 -2.24 -13.85 -1.77
N ALA A 176 -3.31 -14.39 -1.20
CA ALA A 176 -4.68 -14.12 -1.59
C ALA A 176 -5.05 -14.07 -3.09
N THR A 177 -4.96 -15.20 -3.81
CA THR A 177 -5.87 -15.47 -4.95
C THR A 177 -7.36 -15.36 -4.56
N ASN A 178 -7.67 -15.39 -3.26
CA ASN A 178 -9.01 -15.23 -2.72
C ASN A 178 -9.39 -13.76 -2.47
N ALA A 179 -8.45 -12.81 -2.44
CA ALA A 179 -8.76 -11.40 -2.23
C ALA A 179 -9.43 -10.81 -3.48
N ASP A 180 -8.91 -11.10 -4.66
CA ASP A 180 -9.51 -10.64 -5.93
C ASP A 180 -10.90 -11.25 -6.14
N ALA A 181 -11.08 -12.53 -5.77
CA ALA A 181 -12.39 -13.17 -5.78
C ALA A 181 -13.35 -12.54 -4.75
N ALA A 182 -12.88 -12.14 -3.57
CA ALA A 182 -13.69 -11.46 -2.57
C ALA A 182 -14.03 -10.01 -2.99
N ILE A 183 -13.11 -9.30 -3.64
CA ILE A 183 -13.31 -7.93 -4.16
C ILE A 183 -14.33 -7.95 -5.30
N ALA A 184 -14.27 -8.93 -6.21
CA ALA A 184 -15.25 -9.07 -7.30
C ALA A 184 -16.68 -9.35 -6.79
N VAL A 185 -16.82 -10.07 -5.67
CA VAL A 185 -18.12 -10.29 -5.02
C VAL A 185 -18.66 -8.99 -4.41
N ILE A 186 -17.79 -8.14 -3.86
CA ILE A 186 -18.18 -6.84 -3.28
C ILE A 186 -18.56 -5.86 -4.40
N ASP A 187 -17.80 -5.76 -5.48
CA ASP A 187 -18.13 -4.92 -6.64
C ASP A 187 -19.44 -5.34 -7.30
N GLY A 188 -19.70 -6.65 -7.42
CA GLY A 188 -20.95 -7.16 -7.95
C GLY A 188 -22.18 -6.88 -7.06
N PHE A 189 -22.00 -6.73 -5.75
CA PHE A 189 -23.09 -6.41 -4.81
C PHE A 189 -23.33 -4.91 -4.63
N PHE A 190 -22.31 -4.07 -4.87
CA PHE A 190 -22.37 -2.62 -4.69
C PHE A 190 -22.34 -1.81 -5.99
N ASP A 191 -22.48 -2.44 -7.17
CA ASP A 191 -22.80 -1.74 -8.41
C ASP A 191 -24.19 -1.09 -8.33
N ALA A 192 -24.22 0.05 -7.64
CA ALA A 192 -25.37 0.90 -7.38
C ALA A 192 -25.90 1.56 -8.66
N SER A 193 -25.23 1.40 -9.81
CA SER A 193 -25.70 1.95 -11.07
C SER A 193 -26.97 1.27 -11.58
N GLY A 194 -27.18 -0.02 -11.27
CA GLY A 194 -28.38 -0.74 -11.70
C GLY A 194 -29.52 -0.73 -10.68
N ASN A 195 -29.22 -1.12 -9.44
CA ASN A 195 -30.27 -1.41 -8.45
C ASN A 195 -30.73 -0.16 -7.68
N LEU A 196 -29.84 0.79 -7.42
CA LEU A 196 -30.22 2.05 -6.78
C LEU A 196 -30.95 2.96 -7.77
N ILE A 197 -30.44 3.10 -8.99
CA ILE A 197 -31.07 3.94 -10.02
C ILE A 197 -32.43 3.37 -10.43
N GLY A 198 -32.54 2.06 -10.66
CA GLY A 198 -33.81 1.41 -11.00
C GLY A 198 -34.87 1.50 -9.90
N ASN A 199 -34.47 1.35 -8.62
CA ASN A 199 -35.42 1.51 -7.50
C ASN A 199 -35.80 2.97 -7.25
N VAL A 200 -34.88 3.92 -7.44
CA VAL A 200 -35.19 5.36 -7.31
C VAL A 200 -36.10 5.80 -8.46
N GLU A 201 -35.80 5.44 -9.70
CA GLU A 201 -36.62 5.77 -10.87
C GLU A 201 -37.98 5.07 -10.83
N GLY A 202 -38.03 3.80 -10.43
CA GLY A 202 -39.27 3.05 -10.21
C GLY A 202 -40.10 3.58 -9.04
N SER A 203 -39.46 3.99 -7.93
CA SER A 203 -40.17 4.60 -6.79
C SER A 203 -40.74 5.95 -7.17
N VAL A 204 -39.99 6.80 -7.90
CA VAL A 204 -40.45 8.10 -8.39
C VAL A 204 -41.58 7.94 -9.42
N ALA A 205 -41.54 6.92 -10.29
CA ALA A 205 -42.63 6.61 -11.21
C ALA A 205 -43.89 6.04 -10.52
N SER A 206 -43.74 5.38 -9.36
CA SER A 206 -44.87 4.91 -8.55
C SER A 206 -45.63 6.04 -7.83
N VAL A 207 -45.03 7.23 -7.75
CA VAL A 207 -45.71 8.47 -7.30
C VAL A 207 -46.54 9.05 -8.45
N THR A 208 -47.41 8.24 -9.04
CA THR A 208 -48.42 8.66 -10.03
C THR A 208 -49.81 8.84 -9.40
N GLY A 209 -49.95 8.60 -8.10
CA GLY A 209 -51.05 9.10 -7.26
C GLY A 209 -50.69 10.46 -6.68
N ALA A 210 -51.69 11.33 -6.52
CA ALA A 210 -51.53 12.68 -5.96
C ALA A 210 -50.63 12.66 -4.71
N VAL A 211 -49.46 13.31 -4.81
CA VAL A 211 -48.71 13.70 -3.61
C VAL A 211 -49.62 14.65 -2.85
N ASP A 212 -50.13 14.20 -1.71
CA ASP A 212 -50.84 15.07 -0.79
C ASP A 212 -49.84 16.10 -0.25
N LEU A 213 -49.82 17.28 -0.86
CA LEU A 213 -48.91 18.38 -0.52
C LEU A 213 -49.27 19.07 0.81
N ASN A 214 -50.28 18.57 1.55
CA ASN A 214 -50.74 19.18 2.80
C ASN A 214 -50.01 18.71 4.06
N ALA A 215 -49.05 17.80 3.95
CA ALA A 215 -48.21 17.40 5.07
C ALA A 215 -46.73 17.65 4.76
N ASP A 216 -46.28 18.86 5.11
CA ASP A 216 -44.87 19.19 5.37
C ASP A 216 -43.93 19.25 4.14
N GLN A 217 -43.85 20.42 3.50
CA GLN A 217 -42.82 20.70 2.48
C GLN A 217 -42.16 22.06 2.68
N SER A 218 -41.14 22.11 3.53
CA SER A 218 -40.21 23.25 3.65
C SER A 218 -39.14 23.30 2.53
N GLY A 219 -39.28 22.59 1.40
CA GLY A 219 -38.13 22.40 0.49
C GLY A 219 -38.37 22.23 -1.01
N VAL A 220 -39.61 22.29 -1.53
CA VAL A 220 -39.84 22.08 -2.98
C VAL A 220 -39.98 23.42 -3.70
N THR A 221 -38.92 23.80 -4.44
CA THR A 221 -38.83 25.03 -5.22
C THR A 221 -39.73 25.00 -6.47
N ILE A 222 -40.97 25.43 -6.26
CA ILE A 222 -41.91 26.13 -7.14
C ILE A 222 -41.50 26.33 -8.62
N GLY A 223 -41.78 25.34 -9.47
CA GLY A 223 -42.08 25.55 -10.90
C GLY A 223 -43.57 25.81 -11.17
N THR A 224 -44.43 25.58 -10.17
CA THR A 224 -45.90 25.56 -10.27
C THR A 224 -46.60 26.91 -9.99
N VAL A 225 -45.93 27.91 -9.40
CA VAL A 225 -46.54 29.25 -9.17
C VAL A 225 -46.76 30.02 -10.46
N ASN A 226 -45.99 29.76 -11.53
CA ASN A 226 -46.23 30.42 -12.83
C ASN A 226 -47.53 29.97 -13.50
N ALA A 227 -47.98 28.72 -13.27
CA ALA A 227 -49.25 28.24 -13.83
C ALA A 227 -50.47 28.80 -13.06
N LEU A 228 -50.35 28.96 -11.74
CA LEU A 228 -51.41 29.58 -10.92
C LEU A 228 -51.58 31.07 -11.24
N ALA A 229 -50.48 31.79 -11.51
CA ALA A 229 -50.54 33.21 -11.88
C ALA A 229 -51.30 33.44 -13.19
N SER A 230 -51.06 32.62 -14.22
CA SER A 230 -51.74 32.74 -15.53
C SER A 230 -53.25 32.47 -15.45
N GLY A 231 -53.65 31.41 -14.74
CA GLY A 231 -55.07 31.07 -14.56
C GLY A 231 -55.82 32.10 -13.71
N ALA A 232 -55.21 32.57 -12.62
CA ALA A 232 -55.81 33.60 -11.76
C ALA A 232 -55.98 34.94 -12.47
N TYR A 233 -54.99 35.36 -13.26
CA TYR A 233 -55.11 36.59 -14.09
C TYR A 233 -56.26 36.50 -15.09
N THR A 234 -56.43 35.35 -15.74
CA THR A 234 -57.52 35.13 -16.70
C THR A 234 -58.89 35.16 -16.02
N ALA A 235 -59.03 34.53 -14.85
CA ALA A 235 -60.26 34.55 -14.07
C ALA A 235 -60.63 35.97 -13.60
N ILE A 236 -59.65 36.75 -13.11
CA ILE A 236 -59.85 38.14 -12.69
C ILE A 236 -60.24 39.01 -13.90
N ALA A 237 -59.55 38.88 -15.03
CA ALA A 237 -59.87 39.63 -16.25
C ALA A 237 -61.31 39.35 -16.74
N ASN A 238 -61.74 38.08 -16.70
CA ASN A 238 -63.10 37.69 -17.04
C ASN A 238 -64.14 38.25 -16.06
N ALA A 239 -63.85 38.26 -14.75
CA ALA A 239 -64.73 38.84 -13.74
C ALA A 239 -64.91 40.35 -13.93
N VAL A 240 -63.83 41.10 -14.19
CA VAL A 240 -63.86 42.54 -14.47
C VAL A 240 -64.66 42.84 -15.75
N SER A 241 -64.46 42.06 -16.81
CA SER A 241 -65.23 42.18 -18.05
C SER A 241 -66.73 41.95 -17.83
N THR A 242 -67.08 40.94 -17.03
CA THR A 242 -68.46 40.64 -16.66
C THR A 242 -69.09 41.78 -15.87
N LEU A 243 -68.38 42.36 -14.90
CA LEU A 243 -68.87 43.49 -14.11
C LEU A 243 -69.06 44.75 -14.96
N ALA A 244 -68.12 45.05 -15.84
CA ALA A 244 -68.22 46.18 -16.78
C ALA A 244 -69.37 46.01 -17.76
N THR A 245 -69.67 44.78 -18.18
CA THR A 245 -70.74 44.51 -19.13
C THR A 245 -72.10 44.51 -18.45
N TYR A 246 -72.28 43.75 -17.38
CA TYR A 246 -73.60 43.51 -16.76
C TYR A 246 -73.89 44.45 -15.60
N GLY A 247 -72.90 44.81 -14.79
CA GLY A 247 -73.07 45.74 -13.67
C GLY A 247 -73.41 47.15 -14.14
N LEU A 248 -72.71 47.63 -15.18
CA LEU A 248 -72.99 48.94 -15.78
C LEU A 248 -74.35 48.97 -16.50
N GLN A 249 -74.74 47.87 -17.16
CA GLN A 249 -76.06 47.75 -17.78
C GLN A 249 -77.18 47.73 -16.74
N ALA A 250 -77.01 47.03 -15.62
CA ALA A 250 -77.98 47.01 -14.53
C ALA A 250 -78.16 48.41 -13.92
N LEU A 251 -77.06 49.12 -13.69
CA LEU A 251 -77.09 50.49 -13.18
C LEU A 251 -77.76 51.45 -14.19
N ASN A 252 -77.43 51.33 -15.47
CA ASN A 252 -78.05 52.14 -16.53
C ASN A 252 -79.56 51.86 -16.67
N THR A 253 -79.96 50.59 -16.53
CA THR A 253 -81.37 50.18 -16.52
C THR A 253 -82.11 50.76 -15.31
N LEU A 254 -81.50 50.73 -14.13
CA LEU A 254 -82.09 51.31 -12.91
C LEU A 254 -82.24 52.83 -13.01
N LEU A 255 -81.23 53.52 -13.53
CA LEU A 255 -81.26 54.97 -13.75
C LEU A 255 -82.34 55.36 -14.77
N THR A 256 -82.46 54.59 -15.86
CA THR A 256 -83.49 54.85 -16.87
C THR A 256 -84.90 54.49 -16.40
N SER A 257 -85.09 53.44 -15.59
CA SER A 257 -86.41 53.06 -15.07
C SER A 257 -86.95 54.01 -13.99
N THR A 258 -86.06 54.72 -13.29
CA THR A 258 -86.42 55.74 -12.28
C THR A 258 -86.60 57.14 -12.87
N GLY A 259 -86.48 57.30 -14.19
CA GLY A 259 -86.61 58.60 -14.86
C GLY A 259 -85.39 59.51 -14.70
N ILE A 260 -84.29 59.03 -14.11
CA ILE A 260 -83.04 59.77 -13.95
C ILE A 260 -82.28 59.74 -15.28
N LYS A 261 -82.35 60.84 -16.04
CA LYS A 261 -81.49 61.03 -17.21
C LYS A 261 -80.12 61.53 -16.77
N VAL A 262 -79.12 60.64 -16.80
CA VAL A 262 -77.71 61.04 -16.74
C VAL A 262 -77.30 61.52 -18.13
N GLY A 263 -77.55 62.79 -18.44
CA GLY A 263 -77.00 63.40 -19.64
C GLY A 263 -75.52 63.69 -19.42
N THR A 264 -74.65 63.20 -20.30
CA THR A 264 -73.27 63.70 -20.38
C THR A 264 -73.36 65.16 -20.83
N ASN A 265 -73.27 66.11 -19.88
CA ASN A 265 -73.32 67.52 -20.21
C ASN A 265 -72.03 67.91 -20.95
N ALA A 266 -72.08 67.94 -22.28
CA ALA A 266 -70.97 68.32 -23.13
C ALA A 266 -70.83 69.85 -23.27
N ASP A 267 -71.79 70.65 -22.77
CA ASP A 267 -71.67 72.10 -22.70
C ASP A 267 -71.28 72.53 -21.27
N LYS A 268 -69.99 72.81 -21.09
CA LYS A 268 -69.45 73.36 -19.83
C LYS A 268 -69.36 74.89 -19.85
N THR A 269 -70.00 75.57 -20.80
CA THR A 269 -69.91 77.03 -20.94
C THR A 269 -71.11 77.72 -20.29
N GLY A 270 -70.99 78.07 -19.00
CA GLY A 270 -71.81 79.15 -18.42
C GLY A 270 -72.56 78.87 -17.10
N TYR A 271 -72.63 77.63 -16.62
CA TYR A 271 -73.31 77.32 -15.34
C TYR A 271 -72.31 76.92 -14.25
N ALA A 272 -71.59 77.90 -13.70
CA ALA A 272 -70.93 77.72 -12.42
C ALA A 272 -71.95 78.01 -11.30
N LEU A 273 -72.36 76.97 -10.57
CA LEU A 273 -73.24 77.03 -9.39
C LEU A 273 -72.59 77.73 -8.17
N THR A 274 -71.50 78.46 -8.37
CA THR A 274 -70.73 79.16 -7.34
C THR A 274 -70.91 80.68 -7.36
N ALA A 275 -71.76 81.23 -8.22
CA ALA A 275 -72.13 82.64 -8.16
C ALA A 275 -73.41 82.81 -7.32
N ALA A 276 -73.33 83.58 -6.24
CA ALA A 276 -74.47 83.97 -5.42
C ALA A 276 -75.57 84.60 -6.31
N TYR A 277 -76.82 84.25 -6.03
CA TYR A 277 -77.99 84.78 -6.73
C TYR A 277 -77.97 86.32 -6.77
N ASP A 278 -77.87 86.88 -7.98
CA ASP A 278 -77.87 88.32 -8.23
C ASP A 278 -79.32 88.84 -8.36
N SER A 279 -79.86 89.36 -7.26
CA SER A 279 -81.21 89.91 -7.20
C SER A 279 -81.41 91.18 -8.04
N SER A 280 -80.34 91.77 -8.60
CA SER A 280 -80.46 92.92 -9.51
C SER A 280 -80.91 92.53 -10.93
N LYS A 281 -80.91 91.23 -11.24
CA LYS A 281 -81.41 90.68 -12.52
C LYS A 281 -82.88 90.24 -12.46
N THR A 282 -83.57 90.45 -11.34
CA THR A 282 -85.01 90.20 -11.25
C THR A 282 -85.73 91.32 -12.01
N PRO A 283 -86.49 91.03 -13.08
CA PRO A 283 -87.20 92.06 -13.83
C PRO A 283 -88.18 92.82 -12.93
N ASP A 284 -88.20 94.15 -13.03
CA ASP A 284 -89.12 95.03 -12.30
C ASP A 284 -90.57 94.63 -12.58
N GLY A 285 -91.21 93.91 -11.66
CA GLY A 285 -92.61 93.46 -11.84
C GLY A 285 -93.16 92.52 -10.77
N PHE A 286 -92.31 91.77 -10.05
CA PHE A 286 -92.78 90.82 -9.02
C PHE A 286 -92.74 91.43 -7.62
N LYS A 287 -93.92 91.82 -7.08
CA LYS A 287 -94.07 92.13 -5.66
C LYS A 287 -94.44 90.88 -4.86
N LYS A 288 -93.88 90.77 -3.65
CA LYS A 288 -94.10 89.69 -2.68
C LYS A 288 -95.58 89.51 -2.38
N ALA A 289 -96.11 88.33 -2.70
CA ALA A 289 -97.47 87.96 -2.35
C ALA A 289 -97.52 87.71 -0.84
N THR A 290 -98.14 88.64 -0.11
CA THR A 290 -98.42 88.51 1.31
C THR A 290 -99.62 87.58 1.49
N GLY A 291 -99.37 86.27 1.67
CA GLY A 291 -100.45 85.33 1.96
C GLY A 291 -100.03 83.87 2.04
N ALA A 292 -100.33 83.26 3.20
CA ALA A 292 -100.24 81.84 3.53
C ALA A 292 -98.87 81.17 3.32
N VAL A 293 -98.04 81.20 4.36
CA VAL A 293 -96.89 80.29 4.49
C VAL A 293 -97.44 78.89 4.77
N VAL A 294 -97.42 78.03 3.75
CA VAL A 294 -97.64 76.59 3.93
C VAL A 294 -96.31 76.01 4.41
N VAL A 295 -96.21 75.74 5.72
CA VAL A 295 -95.08 74.98 6.26
C VAL A 295 -95.38 73.51 6.02
N PHE A 296 -94.59 72.88 5.16
CA PHE A 296 -94.56 71.43 5.05
C PHE A 296 -93.64 70.89 6.15
N PRO A 297 -94.12 70.10 7.12
CA PRO A 297 -93.23 69.40 8.02
C PRO A 297 -92.45 68.37 7.20
N MET A 298 -91.13 68.53 7.11
CA MET A 298 -90.27 67.45 6.63
C MET A 298 -90.07 66.49 7.80
N TYR A 299 -90.19 65.19 7.52
CA TYR A 299 -89.92 64.15 8.51
C TYR A 299 -88.42 64.17 8.82
N ASP A 300 -88.08 64.29 10.10
CA ASP A 300 -86.72 64.24 10.61
C ASP A 300 -86.21 62.79 10.51
N ASP A 301 -85.15 62.57 9.73
CA ASP A 301 -84.52 61.25 9.53
C ASP A 301 -83.20 61.12 10.33
N SER A 302 -82.90 62.10 11.19
CA SER A 302 -81.86 62.00 12.20
C SER A 302 -82.51 61.57 13.51
N ASP A 303 -82.21 60.37 13.99
CA ASP A 303 -82.68 59.80 15.27
C ASP A 303 -82.28 60.62 16.54
N ASP A 304 -81.99 61.92 16.44
CA ASP A 304 -81.48 62.78 17.52
C ASP A 304 -82.57 63.57 18.27
N GLY A 305 -83.81 63.58 17.77
CA GLY A 305 -84.97 64.16 18.45
C GLY A 305 -85.05 65.69 18.42
N THR A 306 -84.26 66.35 17.56
CA THR A 306 -84.29 67.81 17.39
C THR A 306 -85.10 68.21 16.15
N ILE A 307 -86.27 68.84 16.36
CA ILE A 307 -87.09 69.35 15.25
C ILE A 307 -86.37 70.53 14.56
N GLU A 308 -85.81 70.29 13.38
CA GLU A 308 -85.24 71.33 12.50
C GLU A 308 -86.35 72.29 11.99
N PRO A 309 -86.07 73.60 11.87
CA PRO A 309 -87.05 74.58 11.40
C PRO A 309 -87.44 74.33 9.93
N GLY A 310 -88.69 73.93 9.71
CA GLY A 310 -89.21 73.54 8.40
C GLY A 310 -89.05 74.58 7.28
N LEU A 311 -88.88 74.09 6.06
CA LEU A 311 -88.70 74.89 4.85
C LEU A 311 -89.89 75.86 4.64
N THR A 312 -89.61 77.16 4.71
CA THR A 312 -90.61 78.20 4.41
C THR A 312 -90.55 78.55 2.92
N VAL A 313 -91.47 78.00 2.12
CA VAL A 313 -91.62 78.37 0.71
C VAL A 313 -92.49 79.61 0.60
N THR A 314 -91.95 80.72 0.07
CA THR A 314 -92.74 81.92 -0.27
C THR A 314 -93.03 81.93 -1.76
N ALA A 315 -94.28 81.71 -2.15
CA ALA A 315 -94.71 81.79 -3.55
C ALA A 315 -94.94 83.26 -3.98
N TYR A 316 -94.63 83.58 -5.23
CA TYR A 316 -94.93 84.87 -5.86
C TYR A 316 -95.85 84.63 -7.06
N VAL A 317 -96.94 85.39 -7.15
CA VAL A 317 -97.92 85.29 -8.26
C VAL A 317 -97.71 86.46 -9.22
N SER A 318 -97.64 86.17 -10.51
CA SER A 318 -97.46 87.17 -11.58
C SER A 318 -98.73 88.04 -11.75
N LYS A 319 -98.54 89.32 -12.08
CA LYS A 319 -99.62 90.32 -12.22
C LYS A 319 -100.38 90.22 -13.55
N ASP A 320 -99.84 89.49 -14.53
CA ASP A 320 -100.53 89.26 -15.80
C ASP A 320 -101.31 87.95 -15.68
N GLY A 321 -102.61 88.10 -15.42
CA GLY A 321 -103.54 87.01 -15.16
C GLY A 321 -103.54 85.95 -16.27
N GLY A 322 -103.02 84.77 -15.90
CA GLY A 322 -103.09 83.49 -16.59
C GLY A 322 -102.73 82.40 -15.60
#